data_AF-A0A0F9MFB2-F1
#
_entry.id   AF-A0A0F9MFB2-F1
#
_cell.length_a   1.000
_cell.length_b   1.000
_cell.length_c   1.000
_cell.angle_alpha   90.00
_cell.angle_beta   90.00
_cell.angle_gamma   90.00
#
_symmetry.space_group_name_H-M   'P 1'
#
loop_
_entity.id
_entity.type
_entity.pdbx_description
1 polymer ?
#
loop_
_entity_poly.entity_id
_entity_poly.type
_entity_poly.pdbx_seq_one_letter_code
_entity_poly.pdbx_strand_id
1 'polypeptide(L)'
;MTDITTAELRKRILKEHGLIPRKRQFFLPDSEEYDESSVDYPKTDLMKYIESKYNIILKLDVYRGSINDVCSRYNWEVDRATISRWRKHIRRYLIQ
;
A
#
# COMPACT_ATOMS: atom_id res chain seq x y z
N MET A 1 -0.76 -26.60 40.11
CA MET A 1 -0.80 -27.12 38.73
C MET A 1 -1.48 -26.04 37.91
N THR A 2 -0.78 -25.45 36.93
CA THR A 2 -1.32 -24.31 36.17
C THR A 2 -2.30 -24.82 35.11
N ASP A 3 -3.57 -24.43 35.23
CA ASP A 3 -4.63 -24.78 34.30
C ASP A 3 -4.40 -24.07 32.97
N ILE A 4 -3.66 -24.72 32.07
CA ILE A 4 -3.45 -24.24 30.72
C ILE A 4 -4.80 -24.29 30.02
N THR A 5 -5.31 -23.12 29.64
CA THR A 5 -6.60 -23.02 28.96
C THR A 5 -6.56 -23.73 27.61
N THR A 6 -7.67 -24.34 27.19
CA THR A 6 -7.77 -25.04 25.90
C THR A 6 -7.41 -24.16 24.71
N ALA A 7 -7.58 -22.84 24.84
CA ALA A 7 -7.18 -21.84 23.85
C ALA A 7 -5.65 -21.73 23.68
N GLU A 8 -4.89 -21.78 24.78
CA GLU A 8 -3.42 -21.74 24.73
C GLU A 8 -2.84 -23.04 24.18
N LEU A 9 -3.48 -24.17 24.51
CA LEU A 9 -3.08 -25.49 24.02
C LEU A 9 -3.25 -25.58 22.50
N ARG A 10 -4.38 -25.08 21.96
CA ARG A 10 -4.61 -24.95 20.51
C ARG A 10 -3.58 -24.05 19.82
N LYS A 11 -3.21 -22.91 20.43
CA LYS A 11 -2.18 -22.02 19.88
C LYS A 11 -0.80 -22.68 19.83
N ARG A 12 -0.44 -23.50 20.82
CA ARG A 12 0.83 -24.25 20.84
C ARG A 12 0.87 -25.32 19.76
N ILE A 13 -0.19 -26.12 19.62
CA ILE A 13 -0.32 -27.15 18.58
C ILE A 13 -0.18 -26.52 17.19
N LEU A 14 -0.90 -25.43 16.92
CA LEU A 14 -0.83 -24.73 15.63
C LEU A 14 0.57 -24.14 15.35
N LYS A 15 1.31 -23.74 16.40
CA LYS A 15 2.68 -23.24 16.30
C LYS A 15 3.69 -24.36 16.02
N GLU A 16 3.53 -25.53 16.65
CA GLU A 16 4.40 -26.70 16.44
C GLU A 16 4.21 -27.33 15.05
N HIS A 17 2.97 -27.39 14.55
CA HIS A 17 2.66 -27.94 13.22
C HIS A 17 2.85 -26.95 12.06
N GLY A 18 3.39 -25.75 12.31
CA GLY A 18 3.68 -24.77 11.26
C GLY A 18 2.46 -24.18 10.53
N LEU A 19 1.25 -24.36 11.06
CA LEU A 19 -0.01 -23.90 10.46
C LEU A 19 -0.34 -22.44 10.75
N ILE A 20 0.46 -21.76 11.59
CA ILE A 20 0.36 -20.31 11.76
C ILE A 20 1.25 -19.68 10.70
N PRO A 21 0.69 -19.10 9.62
CA PRO A 21 1.50 -18.34 8.69
C PRO A 21 2.21 -17.24 9.49
N ARG A 22 3.55 -17.25 9.47
CA ARG A 22 4.34 -16.16 10.04
C ARG A 22 3.79 -14.87 9.44
N LYS A 23 3.23 -13.99 10.27
CA LYS A 23 2.93 -12.61 9.85
C LYS A 23 4.24 -12.07 9.29
N ARG A 24 4.31 -11.90 7.97
CA ARG A 24 5.45 -11.25 7.33
C ARG A 24 5.46 -9.84 7.88
N GLN A 25 6.39 -9.57 8.79
CA GLN A 25 6.67 -8.21 9.22
C GLN A 25 7.37 -7.57 8.03
N PHE A 26 6.61 -6.82 7.22
CA PHE A 26 7.13 -6.08 6.07
C PHE A 26 7.84 -4.78 6.47
N PHE A 27 8.15 -4.59 7.74
CA PHE A 27 8.73 -3.34 8.24
C PHE A 27 9.85 -3.69 9.23
N LEU A 28 11.07 -3.22 8.91
CA LEU A 28 12.21 -3.26 9.81
C LEU A 28 11.92 -2.27 10.96
N PRO A 29 12.13 -2.64 12.24
CA PRO A 29 11.77 -1.81 13.38
C PRO A 29 12.54 -0.47 13.45
N ASP A 30 13.64 -0.35 12.72
CA ASP A 30 14.50 0.85 12.66
C ASP A 30 14.48 1.56 11.30
N SER A 31 13.57 1.19 10.38
CA SER A 31 13.41 1.97 9.16
C SER A 31 12.69 3.27 9.51
N GLU A 32 13.30 4.41 9.23
CA GLU A 32 12.64 5.71 9.21
C GLU A 32 11.30 5.61 8.47
N GLU A 33 10.32 6.43 8.87
CA GLU A 33 9.01 6.49 8.22
C GLU A 33 9.25 6.65 6.70
N TYR A 34 8.96 5.59 5.93
CA TYR A 34 9.34 5.54 4.51
C TYR A 34 8.66 6.69 3.79
N ASP A 35 9.43 7.73 3.49
CA ASP A 35 8.91 8.93 2.86
C ASP A 35 8.63 8.61 1.39
N GLU A 36 7.40 8.18 1.14
CA GLU A 36 6.87 7.95 -0.19
C GLU A 36 6.93 9.22 -1.06
N SER A 37 7.29 10.41 -0.57
CA SER A 37 7.53 11.56 -1.44
C SER A 37 8.89 11.52 -2.17
N SER A 38 9.86 10.75 -1.65
CA SER A 38 11.26 10.78 -2.08
C SER A 38 11.62 9.92 -3.30
N VAL A 39 10.82 8.89 -3.62
CA VAL A 39 11.11 8.03 -4.78
C VAL A 39 10.54 8.62 -6.06
N ASP A 40 11.46 9.11 -6.89
CA ASP A 40 11.21 9.54 -8.26
C ASP A 40 10.85 8.38 -9.17
N TYR A 41 9.85 8.60 -10.03
CA TYR A 41 9.45 7.67 -11.08
C TYR A 41 9.12 8.45 -12.35
N PRO A 42 9.31 7.85 -13.54
CA PRO A 42 8.98 8.53 -14.79
C PRO A 42 7.47 8.75 -14.87
N LYS A 43 7.07 10.03 -14.89
CA LYS A 43 5.67 10.47 -15.02
C LYS A 43 5.30 10.67 -16.49
N THR A 44 4.11 10.20 -16.88
CA THR A 44 3.53 10.50 -18.19
C THR A 44 3.02 11.95 -18.23
N ASP A 45 2.80 12.50 -19.42
CA ASP A 45 2.29 13.88 -19.54
C ASP A 45 0.90 14.04 -18.92
N LEU A 46 0.06 13.00 -18.97
CA LEU A 46 -1.23 12.98 -18.29
C LEU A 46 -1.08 13.03 -16.75
N MET A 47 -0.08 12.33 -16.18
CA MET A 47 0.20 12.42 -14.75
C MET A 47 0.64 13.83 -14.36
N LYS A 48 1.57 14.42 -15.14
CA LYS A 48 2.04 15.80 -14.91
C LYS A 48 0.91 16.82 -15.02
N TYR A 49 0.02 16.63 -16.00
CA TYR A 49 -1.16 17.47 -16.17
C TYR A 49 -2.07 17.42 -14.93
N ILE A 50 -2.39 16.22 -14.44
CA ILE A 50 -3.25 16.06 -13.26
C ILE A 50 -2.58 16.66 -12.00
N GLU A 51 -1.29 16.42 -11.80
CA GLU A 51 -0.55 17.03 -10.68
C GLU A 51 -0.60 18.57 -10.74
N SER A 52 -0.34 19.15 -11.92
CA SER A 52 -0.35 20.59 -12.11
C SER A 52 -1.74 21.20 -11.98
N LYS A 53 -2.78 20.53 -12.49
CA LYS A 53 -4.15 21.03 -12.51
C LYS A 53 -4.80 21.01 -11.15
N TYR A 54 -4.62 19.92 -10.40
CA TYR A 54 -5.21 19.74 -9.08
C TYR A 54 -4.25 20.15 -7.94
N ASN A 55 -3.01 20.53 -8.28
CA ASN A 55 -1.95 20.88 -7.34
C ASN A 55 -1.76 19.80 -6.25
N ILE A 56 -1.59 18.55 -6.71
CA ILE A 56 -1.48 17.38 -5.84
C ILE A 56 -0.18 16.62 -6.08
N ILE A 57 0.22 15.83 -5.08
CA ILE A 57 1.25 14.82 -5.23
C ILE A 57 0.55 13.51 -5.62
N LEU A 58 0.57 13.18 -6.92
CA LEU A 58 -0.21 12.07 -7.49
C LEU A 58 0.13 10.73 -6.86
N LYS A 59 1.39 10.55 -6.45
CA LYS A 59 1.84 9.36 -5.71
C LYS A 59 1.02 9.15 -4.43
N LEU A 60 1.06 10.12 -3.51
CA LEU A 60 0.35 10.02 -2.24
C LEU A 60 -1.16 9.87 -2.45
N ASP A 61 -1.70 10.60 -3.43
CA ASP A 61 -3.13 10.63 -3.64
C ASP A 61 -3.69 9.31 -4.20
N VAL A 62 -2.95 8.69 -5.12
CA VAL A 62 -3.28 7.38 -5.69
C VAL A 62 -3.09 6.24 -4.67
N TYR A 63 -2.25 6.41 -3.63
CA TYR A 63 -2.06 5.38 -2.58
C TYR A 63 -3.04 5.49 -1.42
N ARG A 64 -3.37 6.71 -0.96
CA ARG A 64 -4.22 6.90 0.23
C ARG A 64 -5.70 6.63 -0.02
N GLY A 65 -6.22 6.90 -1.22
CA GLY A 65 -7.66 6.81 -1.53
C GLY A 65 -8.11 5.47 -2.14
N SER A 66 -9.42 5.21 -2.13
CA SER A 66 -10.01 4.22 -3.02
C SER A 66 -9.94 4.72 -4.47
N ILE A 67 -9.89 3.83 -5.47
CA ILE A 67 -9.80 4.25 -6.88
C ILE A 67 -10.98 5.15 -7.27
N ASN A 68 -12.17 4.89 -6.72
CA ASN A 68 -13.37 5.70 -6.98
C ASN A 68 -13.22 7.11 -6.40
N ASP A 69 -12.70 7.24 -5.18
CA ASP A 69 -12.52 8.55 -4.54
C ASP A 69 -11.47 9.38 -5.27
N VAL A 70 -10.42 8.74 -5.78
CA VAL A 70 -9.39 9.41 -6.60
C VAL A 70 -10.00 9.85 -7.95
N CYS A 71 -10.77 9.00 -8.63
CA CYS A 71 -11.47 9.39 -9.87
C CYS A 71 -12.43 10.57 -9.62
N SER A 72 -13.19 10.53 -8.53
CA SER A 72 -14.12 11.58 -8.15
C SER A 72 -13.41 12.91 -7.90
N ARG A 73 -12.27 12.89 -7.20
CA ARG A 73 -11.46 14.11 -6.95
C ARG A 73 -10.87 14.71 -8.23
N TYR A 74 -10.61 13.89 -9.25
CA TYR A 74 -10.16 14.36 -10.56
C TYR A 74 -11.34 14.63 -11.51
N ASN A 75 -12.54 14.86 -10.99
CA ASN A 75 -13.77 15.07 -11.78
C ASN A 75 -13.99 14.03 -12.90
N TRP A 76 -13.59 12.77 -12.67
CA TRP A 76 -13.67 11.68 -13.65
C TRP A 76 -12.90 11.91 -14.97
N GLU A 77 -11.97 12.86 -15.00
CA GLU A 77 -11.08 13.08 -16.16
C GLU A 77 -10.14 11.89 -16.39
N VAL A 78 -9.88 11.13 -15.33
CA VAL A 78 -9.12 9.90 -15.37
C VAL A 78 -10.02 8.74 -14.97
N ASP A 79 -10.07 7.73 -15.81
CA ASP A 79 -10.85 6.52 -15.58
C ASP A 79 -10.18 5.59 -14.56
N ARG A 80 -11.01 4.74 -13.95
CA ARG A 80 -10.57 3.78 -12.92
C ARG A 80 -9.45 2.86 -13.41
N ALA A 81 -9.45 2.47 -14.69
CA ALA A 81 -8.44 1.58 -15.23
C ALA A 81 -7.09 2.30 -15.39
N THR A 82 -7.09 3.58 -15.77
CA THR A 82 -5.88 4.40 -15.81
C THR A 82 -5.31 4.65 -14.43
N ILE A 83 -6.13 4.99 -13.42
CA ILE A 83 -5.66 5.11 -12.03
C ILE A 83 -5.09 3.78 -11.51
N SER A 84 -5.74 2.65 -11.83
CA SER A 84 -5.22 1.32 -11.48
C SER A 84 -3.86 1.04 -12.13
N ARG A 85 -3.67 1.42 -13.39
CA ARG A 85 -2.38 1.32 -14.10
C ARG A 85 -1.32 2.19 -13.45
N TRP A 86 -1.66 3.42 -13.08
CA TRP A 86 -0.75 4.34 -12.39
C TRP A 86 -0.31 3.77 -11.04
N ARG A 87 -1.25 3.26 -10.24
CA ARG A 87 -0.92 2.59 -8.97
C ARG A 87 0.04 1.42 -9.16
N LYS A 88 -0.16 0.58 -10.18
CA LYS A 88 0.75 -0.52 -10.50
C LYS A 88 2.14 -0.03 -10.94
N HIS A 89 2.18 1.01 -11.77
CA HIS A 89 3.43 1.60 -12.25
C HIS A 89 4.25 2.13 -11.08
N ILE A 90 3.65 2.98 -10.23
CA ILE A 90 4.34 3.58 -9.08
C ILE A 90 4.80 2.49 -8.09
N ARG A 91 4.01 1.43 -7.90
CA ARG A 91 4.34 0.34 -6.96
C ARG A 91 5.61 -0.40 -7.34
N ARG A 92 5.93 -0.48 -8.64
CA ARG A 92 7.17 -1.11 -9.12
C ARG A 92 8.42 -0.33 -8.70
N TYR A 93 8.29 0.96 -8.45
CA TYR A 93 9.41 1.81 -8.01
C TYR A 93 9.48 1.93 -6.48
N LEU A 94 8.37 1.70 -5.77
CA LEU A 94 8.33 1.70 -4.30
C LEU A 94 8.83 0.40 -3.66
N ILE A 95 8.69 -0.73 -4.36
CA ILE A 95 9.19 -2.03 -3.89
C ILE A 95 10.55 -2.24 -4.56
N GLN A 96 11.62 -1.73 -3.94
CA GLN A 96 12.99 -2.19 -4.14
C GLN A 96 13.41 -3.07 -2.97
#